data_AF-A0A918ND19-F1
#
_entry.id   AF-A0A918ND19-F1
#
_cell.length_a   1.000
_cell.length_b   1.000
_cell.length_c   1.000
_cell.angle_alpha   90.00
_cell.angle_beta   90.00
_cell.angle_gamma   90.00
#
_symmetry.space_group_name_H-M   'P 1'
#
loop_
_entity.id
_entity.type
_entity.pdbx_description
1 polymer ?
#
loop_
_entity_poly.entity_id
_entity_poly.type
_entity_poly.pdbx_seq_one_letter_code
_entity_poly.pdbx_strand_id
1 'polypeptide(L)' 'MTVTTDTFANYPDPARTKLNTLRRWLLDVANEHELGSVTESLKWGEPSFQVKNGSTVRMDWKQA' A
#
# COMPACT_ATOMS: atom_id res chain seq x y z
N MET A 1 3.21 -13.59 0.74
CA MET A 1 2.16 -12.61 1.09
C MET A 1 2.82 -11.52 1.91
N THR A 2 2.53 -10.25 1.65
CA THR A 2 3.02 -9.11 2.45
C THR A 2 1.94 -8.70 3.44
N VAL A 3 2.35 -8.13 4.59
CA VAL A 3 1.43 -7.71 5.66
C VAL A 3 0.28 -6.83 5.15
N THR A 4 0.52 -6.02 4.12
CA THR A 4 -0.48 -5.17 3.44
C THR A 4 -1.49 -5.97 2.63
N THR A 5 -1.05 -7.00 1.88
CA THR A 5 -1.94 -7.88 1.11
C THR A 5 -2.84 -8.72 2.02
N ASP A 6 -2.33 -9.15 3.17
CA ASP A 6 -3.13 -9.83 4.20
C ASP A 6 -4.18 -8.88 4.80
N THR A 7 -3.83 -7.63 5.09
CA THR A 7 -4.82 -6.63 5.57
C THR A 7 -5.90 -6.36 4.52
N PHE A 8 -5.54 -6.29 3.24
CA PHE A 8 -6.50 -6.05 2.16
C PHE A 8 -7.55 -7.16 2.03
N ALA A 9 -7.24 -8.40 2.41
CA ALA A 9 -8.18 -9.51 2.40
C ALA A 9 -9.39 -9.29 3.32
N ASN A 10 -9.25 -8.44 4.34
CA ASN A 10 -10.30 -8.13 5.30
C ASN A 10 -11.29 -7.05 4.81
N TYR A 11 -11.01 -6.41 3.66
CA TYR A 11 -11.89 -5.39 3.10
C TYR A 11 -12.87 -5.97 2.07
N PRO A 12 -14.06 -5.35 1.86
CA PRO A 12 -14.98 -5.76 0.82
C PRO A 12 -14.35 -5.75 -0.56
N ASP A 13 -14.82 -6.64 -1.44
CA ASP A 13 -14.25 -6.85 -2.77
C ASP A 13 -14.03 -5.57 -3.60
N PRO A 14 -14.98 -4.60 -3.63
CA PRO A 14 -14.78 -3.36 -4.36
C PRO A 14 -13.64 -2.51 -3.80
N ALA A 15 -13.49 -2.49 -2.48
CA ALA A 15 -12.43 -1.75 -1.79
C ALA A 15 -11.07 -2.44 -1.97
N ARG A 16 -11.03 -3.76 -1.77
CA ARG A 16 -9.84 -4.59 -1.98
C ARG A 16 -9.29 -4.45 -3.40
N THR A 17 -10.16 -4.41 -4.41
CA THR A 17 -9.75 -4.22 -5.81
C THR A 17 -9.08 -2.87 -6.03
N LYS A 18 -9.66 -1.78 -5.49
CA LYS A 18 -9.09 -0.44 -5.58
C LYS A 18 -7.76 -0.32 -4.84
N LEU A 19 -7.66 -0.85 -3.62
CA LEU A 19 -6.43 -0.81 -2.82
C LEU A 19 -5.28 -1.60 -3.47
N ASN A 20 -5.56 -2.76 -4.06
CA ASN A 20 -4.55 -3.50 -4.83
C ASN A 20 -4.08 -2.71 -6.07
N THR A 21 -4.98 -1.98 -6.72
CA THR A 21 -4.62 -1.11 -7.84
C THR A 21 -3.70 0.03 -7.39
N LEU A 22 -4.03 0.70 -6.28
CA LEU A 22 -3.20 1.75 -5.69
C LEU A 22 -1.82 1.22 -5.27
N ARG A 23 -1.77 0.04 -4.63
CA ARG A 23 -0.50 -0.62 -4.28
C ARG A 23 0.36 -0.86 -5.52
N ARG A 24 -0.23 -1.39 -6.59
CA ARG A 24 0.49 -1.61 -7.85
C ARG A 24 1.07 -0.32 -8.41
N TRP A 25 0.28 0.75 -8.47
CA TRP A 25 0.77 2.07 -8.92
C TRP A 25 1.90 2.61 -8.05
N LEU A 26 1.84 2.41 -6.74
CA LEU A 26 2.90 2.85 -5.82
C LEU A 26 4.24 2.15 -6.12
N LEU A 27 4.18 0.84 -6.42
CA LEU A 27 5.35 0.05 -6.82
C LEU A 27 5.86 0.46 -8.22
N ASP A 28 4.95 0.64 -9.17
CA ASP A 28 5.27 1.05 -10.54
C ASP A 28 5.97 2.43 -10.53
N VAL A 29 5.44 3.42 -9.80
CA VAL A 29 6.01 4.77 -9.66
C VAL A 29 7.37 4.74 -8.94
N ALA A 30 7.51 3.93 -7.89
CA ALA A 30 8.80 3.80 -7.20
C ALA A 30 9.88 3.20 -8.11
N ASN A 31 9.49 2.26 -8.98
CA ASN A 31 10.38 1.67 -9.97
C ASN A 31 10.72 2.65 -11.10
N GLU A 32 9.71 3.34 -11.66
CA GLU A 32 9.89 4.32 -12.75
C GLU A 32 10.86 5.45 -12.39
N HIS A 33 10.83 5.89 -11.14
CA HIS A 33 11.71 6.96 -10.64
C HIS A 33 12.96 6.45 -9.89
N GLU A 34 13.25 5.15 -9.96
CA GLU A 34 14.44 4.52 -9.35
C GLU A 34 14.60 4.86 -7.84
N LEU A 35 13.47 4.94 -7.10
CA LEU A 35 13.45 5.36 -5.69
C LEU A 35 13.95 4.29 -4.70
N GLY A 36 14.35 3.13 -5.23
CA GLY A 36 14.75 1.95 -4.46
C GLY A 36 13.56 1.13 -3.96
N SER A 37 13.82 0.19 -3.04
CA SER A 37 12.82 -0.73 -2.54
C SER A 37 11.74 -0.04 -1.72
N VAL A 38 10.47 -0.34 -2.03
CA VAL A 38 9.33 0.06 -1.21
C VAL A 38 9.22 -0.87 -0.01
N THR A 39 9.29 -0.32 1.19
CA THR A 39 9.01 -1.03 2.44
C THR A 39 7.51 -0.99 2.70
N GLU A 40 6.92 -2.18 2.84
CA GLU A 40 5.51 -2.37 3.18
C GLU A 40 5.37 -2.73 4.66
N SER A 41 4.54 -2.00 5.39
CA SER A 41 4.34 -2.19 6.83
C SER A 41 2.92 -1.80 7.26
N LEU A 42 2.59 -2.01 8.53
CA LEU A 42 1.40 -1.42 9.16
C LEU A 42 1.82 -0.32 10.14
N LYS A 43 1.21 0.86 10.03
CA LYS A 43 1.29 1.91 11.05
C LYS A 43 -0.13 2.15 11.56
N TRP A 44 -0.34 1.96 12.86
CA TRP A 44 -1.68 2.03 13.48
C TRP A 44 -2.71 1.07 12.87
N GLY A 45 -2.25 -0.11 12.41
CA GLY A 45 -3.10 -1.08 11.72
C GLY A 45 -3.36 -0.74 10.24
N GLU A 46 -2.89 0.40 9.75
CA GLU A 46 -3.11 0.84 8.36
C GLU A 46 -1.93 0.47 7.44
N PRO A 47 -2.20 -0.09 6.25
CA PRO A 47 -1.22 -0.31 5.19
C PRO A 47 -0.39 0.93 4.86
N SER A 48 0.92 0.81 5.02
CA SER A 48 1.90 1.90 4.92
C SER A 48 3.06 1.52 4.00
N PHE A 49 3.40 2.44 3.10
CA PHE A 49 4.42 2.27 2.05
C PHE A 49 5.46 3.37 2.15
N GLN A 50 6.75 3.02 2.17
CA GLN A 50 7.83 4.00 2.32
C GLN A 50 9.08 3.59 1.52
N VAL A 51 9.71 4.56 0.87
CA VAL A 51 11.05 4.45 0.27
C VAL A 51 12.08 5.18 1.13
N LYS A 52 13.38 4.93 0.94
CA LYS A 52 14.46 5.42 1.81
C LYS A 52 14.42 6.94 2.06
N ASN A 53 14.17 7.73 1.01
CA ASN A 53 14.20 9.20 1.06
C ASN A 53 12.82 9.83 0.74
N GLY A 54 11.72 9.15 1.07
CA GLY A 54 10.36 9.60 0.74
C GLY A 54 9.43 9.63 1.95
N SER A 55 8.37 10.45 1.86
CA SER A 55 7.28 10.47 2.83
C SER A 55 6.51 9.14 2.79
N THR A 56 6.02 8.68 3.95
CA THR A 56 5.16 7.49 4.01
C THR A 56 3.82 7.78 3.34
N VAL A 57 3.41 6.91 2.41
CA VAL A 57 2.04 6.87 1.89
C VAL A 57 1.26 5.83 2.68
N ARG A 58 0.11 6.22 3.22
CA ARG A 58 -0.83 5.33 3.92
C ARG A 58 -2.12 5.24 3.14
N MET A 59 -2.73 4.07 3.15
CA MET A 59 -4.05 3.86 2.57
C MET A 59 -4.86 2.97 3.49
N ASP A 60 -6.14 3.27 3.59
CA ASP A 60 -7.11 2.52 4.35
C ASP A 60 -8.46 2.58 3.63
N TRP A 61 -9.34 1.64 3.96
CA TRP A 61 -10.73 1.70 3.56
C TRP A 61 -11.61 1.78 4.80
N LYS A 62 -12.46 2.80 4.83
CA LYS A 62 -13.46 2.99 5.87
C LYS A 62 -14.84 2.86 5.25
N GLN A 63 -15.75 2.23 5.98
CA GLN A 63 -17.17 2.29 5.66
C GLN A 63 -17.62 3.75 5.69
N ALA A 64 -18.45 4.13 4.71
CA ALA A 64 -19.08 5.43 4.65
C ALA A 64 -20.19 5.55 5.71
#